data_AF-A0AAU4HBX5-F1
#
_entry.id   AF-A0AAU4HBX5-F1
#
_cell.length_a   1.000
_cell.length_b   1.000
_cell.length_c   1.000
_cell.angle_alpha   90.00
_cell.angle_beta   90.00
_cell.angle_gamma   90.00
#
_symmetry.space_group_name_H-M   'P 1'
#
loop_
_entity.id
_entity.type
_entity.pdbx_description
1 polymer ?
#
loop_
_entity_poly.entity_id
_entity_poly.type
_entity_poly.pdbx_seq_one_letter_code
_entity_poly.pdbx_strand_id
1 'polypeptide(L)'
;MNITHWPATIDLLCTRDFPPEHGRTDVGTGGPGYHIAELQTSGDFWEDGGTERQETEAQYEIDRDGLGERLVERWGAPQVISLAGAFERSQGGEDIPEPWASLSAHVPDVHLWKSLETGRWIALGVSQWDKELPFQLLAVITEMDPAVRI
;
A
#
# COMPACT_ATOMS: atom_id res chain seq x y z
N MET A 1 3.04 -7.61 -14.29
CA MET A 1 1.70 -8.19 -13.97
C MET A 1 0.64 -7.29 -14.61
N ASN A 2 -0.36 -7.80 -15.35
CA ASN A 2 -1.32 -7.00 -16.15
C ASN A 2 -2.56 -6.54 -15.33
N ILE A 3 -2.81 -5.24 -15.15
CA ILE A 3 -3.92 -4.58 -14.38
C ILE A 3 -5.25 -5.34 -14.16
N THR A 4 -5.65 -6.24 -15.07
CA THR A 4 -6.80 -7.13 -14.91
C THR A 4 -6.76 -8.04 -13.68
N HIS A 5 -5.57 -8.48 -13.22
CA HIS A 5 -5.47 -9.47 -12.11
C HIS A 5 -5.37 -8.84 -10.71
N TRP A 6 -5.14 -7.53 -10.57
CA TRP A 6 -4.97 -6.91 -9.24
C TRP A 6 -6.18 -7.08 -8.31
N PRO A 7 -7.44 -6.88 -8.76
CA PRO A 7 -8.59 -7.10 -7.88
C PRO A 7 -8.66 -8.54 -7.36
N ALA A 8 -8.33 -9.52 -8.21
CA ALA A 8 -8.32 -10.93 -7.81
C ALA A 8 -7.23 -11.24 -6.77
N THR A 9 -6.05 -10.62 -6.89
CA THR A 9 -4.99 -10.73 -5.87
C THR A 9 -5.47 -10.14 -4.53
N ILE A 10 -6.10 -8.96 -4.55
CA ILE A 10 -6.61 -8.32 -3.33
C ILE A 10 -7.71 -9.19 -2.69
N ASP A 11 -8.67 -9.67 -3.47
CA ASP A 11 -9.73 -10.55 -2.99
C ASP A 11 -9.18 -11.83 -2.34
N LEU A 12 -8.18 -12.45 -2.96
CA LEU A 12 -7.50 -13.61 -2.40
C LEU A 12 -6.89 -13.29 -1.03
N LEU A 13 -6.11 -12.21 -0.93
CA LEU A 13 -5.44 -11.81 0.31
C LEU A 13 -6.43 -11.40 1.41
N CYS A 14 -7.60 -10.87 1.06
CA CYS A 14 -8.66 -10.59 2.04
C CYS A 14 -9.15 -11.84 2.79
N THR A 15 -9.04 -13.02 2.17
CA THR A 15 -9.50 -14.30 2.76
C THR A 15 -8.36 -15.18 3.27
N ARG A 16 -7.11 -14.90 2.89
CA ARG A 16 -5.94 -15.69 3.27
C ARG A 16 -5.57 -15.44 4.73
N ASP A 17 -5.14 -16.49 5.43
CA ASP A 17 -4.55 -16.34 6.76
C ASP A 17 -3.27 -15.50 6.70
N PHE A 18 -3.01 -14.75 7.76
CA PHE A 18 -1.80 -13.95 7.87
C PHE A 18 -0.58 -14.83 8.19
N PRO A 19 0.61 -14.51 7.64
CA PRO A 19 1.81 -15.23 8.00
C PRO A 19 2.10 -15.08 9.51
N PRO A 20 2.57 -16.14 10.18
CA PRO A 20 2.91 -16.06 11.60
C PRO A 20 4.23 -15.31 11.87
N GLU A 21 5.03 -15.06 10.83
CA GLU A 21 6.33 -14.40 10.91
C GLU A 21 6.49 -13.38 9.77
N HIS A 22 7.27 -12.34 10.02
CA HIS A 22 7.59 -11.32 9.03
C HIS A 22 8.47 -11.90 7.91
N GLY A 23 8.09 -11.69 6.66
CA GLY A 23 8.90 -12.20 5.55
C GLY A 23 8.34 -11.91 4.15
N ARG A 24 9.05 -12.42 3.14
CA ARG A 24 8.59 -12.41 1.75
C ARG A 24 7.45 -13.41 1.54
N THR A 25 6.51 -13.01 0.71
CA THR A 25 5.42 -13.85 0.20
C THR A 25 5.57 -14.02 -1.31
N ASP A 26 4.65 -14.76 -1.92
CA ASP A 26 4.59 -14.94 -3.37
C ASP A 26 4.27 -13.64 -4.14
N VAL A 27 3.69 -12.65 -3.47
CA VAL A 27 3.22 -11.39 -4.08
C VAL A 27 3.82 -10.13 -3.44
N GLY A 28 4.68 -10.26 -2.43
CA GLY A 28 5.26 -9.12 -1.72
C GLY A 28 5.83 -9.51 -0.35
N THR A 29 5.32 -8.90 0.71
CA THR A 29 5.69 -9.20 2.10
C THR A 29 4.46 -9.46 2.95
N GLY A 30 4.66 -9.98 4.15
CA GLY A 30 3.59 -10.16 5.12
C GLY A 30 4.15 -10.49 6.49
N GLY A 31 3.25 -10.50 7.47
CA GLY A 31 3.58 -10.81 8.84
C GLY A 31 2.30 -10.97 9.67
N PRO A 32 2.43 -11.10 11.00
CA PRO A 32 1.29 -11.26 11.89
C PRO A 32 0.28 -10.14 11.70
N GLY A 33 -0.93 -10.49 11.24
CA GLY A 33 -2.04 -9.56 11.07
C GLY A 33 -2.01 -8.73 9.78
N TYR A 34 -1.06 -8.94 8.85
CA TYR A 34 -1.05 -8.20 7.59
C TYR A 34 -0.43 -8.92 6.37
N HIS A 35 -0.86 -8.50 5.18
CA HIS A 35 -0.25 -8.79 3.88
C HIS A 35 0.05 -7.48 3.14
N ILE A 36 1.17 -7.41 2.43
CA ILE A 36 1.50 -6.34 1.49
C ILE A 36 1.82 -6.97 0.14
N ALA A 37 1.04 -6.66 -0.88
CA ALA A 37 1.28 -7.08 -2.25
C ALA A 37 1.91 -5.95 -3.07
N GLU A 38 2.99 -6.25 -3.78
CA GLU A 38 3.64 -5.41 -4.77
C GLU A 38 2.93 -5.65 -6.12
N LEU A 39 1.81 -4.99 -6.35
CA LEU A 39 0.96 -5.20 -7.54
C LEU A 39 1.69 -4.84 -8.85
N GLN A 40 2.56 -3.84 -8.76
CA GLN A 40 3.43 -3.37 -9.83
C GLN A 40 4.71 -2.76 -9.24
N THR A 41 5.80 -2.84 -9.99
CA THR A 41 7.09 -2.23 -9.64
C THR A 41 7.74 -1.70 -10.91
N SER A 42 8.26 -0.47 -10.86
CA SER A 42 8.88 0.19 -12.02
C SER A 42 10.34 -0.25 -12.21
N GLY A 43 11.02 0.33 -13.20
CA GLY A 43 12.48 0.36 -13.20
C GLY A 43 13.02 1.30 -12.11
N ASP A 44 14.34 1.25 -11.91
CA ASP A 44 15.06 2.26 -11.11
C ASP A 44 15.33 3.53 -11.92
N PHE A 45 15.84 4.57 -11.26
CA PHE A 45 16.02 5.91 -11.83
C PHE A 45 17.47 6.42 -11.71
N TRP A 46 18.45 5.52 -11.62
CA TRP A 46 19.87 5.89 -11.43
C TRP A 46 20.43 6.78 -12.54
N GLU A 47 19.92 6.65 -13.76
CA GLU A 47 20.37 7.40 -14.93
C GLU A 47 19.39 8.52 -15.36
N ASP A 48 18.31 8.73 -14.61
CA ASP A 48 17.28 9.70 -14.99
C ASP A 48 17.67 11.15 -14.65
N GLY A 49 17.43 12.06 -15.61
CA GLY A 49 17.54 13.51 -15.45
C GLY A 49 16.37 14.13 -14.67
N GLY A 50 15.39 13.32 -14.24
CA GLY A 50 14.31 13.64 -13.32
C GLY A 50 12.92 13.72 -13.97
N THR A 51 12.82 13.67 -15.30
CA THR A 51 11.54 13.72 -16.02
C THR A 51 10.87 12.36 -16.04
N GLU A 52 11.62 11.28 -16.26
CA GLU A 52 11.07 9.92 -16.31
C GLU A 52 10.49 9.50 -14.96
N ARG A 53 11.15 9.88 -13.86
CA ARG A 53 10.66 9.66 -12.49
C ARG A 53 9.30 10.32 -12.29
N GLN A 54 9.14 11.59 -12.66
CA GLN A 54 7.88 12.33 -12.48
C GLN A 54 6.74 11.75 -13.32
N GLU A 55 7.02 11.37 -14.57
CA GLU A 55 6.05 10.71 -15.44
C GLU A 55 5.64 9.35 -14.88
N THR A 56 6.58 8.60 -14.32
CA THR A 56 6.30 7.31 -13.69
C THR A 56 5.48 7.46 -12.42
N GLU A 57 5.81 8.43 -11.56
CA GLU A 57 5.05 8.76 -10.35
C GLU A 57 3.58 9.03 -10.70
N ALA A 58 3.33 9.93 -11.66
CA ALA A 58 1.99 10.26 -12.12
C ALA A 58 1.25 9.04 -12.71
N GLN A 59 1.93 8.16 -13.46
CA GLN A 59 1.31 6.95 -13.98
C GLN A 59 0.91 5.98 -12.86
N TYR A 60 1.73 5.82 -11.82
CA TYR A 60 1.43 4.96 -10.68
C TYR A 60 0.26 5.51 -9.84
N GLU A 61 0.16 6.83 -9.70
CA GLU A 61 -1.01 7.47 -9.08
C GLU A 61 -2.28 7.25 -9.90
N ILE A 62 -2.22 7.41 -11.22
CA ILE A 62 -3.35 7.11 -12.13
C ILE A 62 -3.77 5.64 -12.01
N ASP A 63 -2.80 4.72 -11.96
CA ASP A 63 -3.07 3.28 -11.84
C ASP A 63 -3.69 2.94 -10.47
N ARG A 64 -3.23 3.57 -9.38
CA ARG A 64 -3.82 3.45 -8.04
C ARG A 64 -5.28 3.93 -8.05
N ASP A 65 -5.53 5.09 -8.63
CA ASP A 65 -6.83 5.72 -8.64
C ASP A 65 -7.82 4.91 -9.49
N GLY A 66 -7.40 4.46 -10.68
CA GLY A 66 -8.19 3.58 -11.54
C GLY A 66 -8.47 2.20 -10.91
N LEU A 67 -7.52 1.65 -10.14
CA LEU A 67 -7.79 0.46 -9.34
C LEU A 67 -8.78 0.76 -8.20
N GLY A 68 -8.63 1.90 -7.52
CA GLY A 68 -9.53 2.36 -6.47
C GLY A 68 -10.98 2.48 -6.96
N GLU A 69 -11.20 3.07 -8.13
CA GLU A 69 -12.51 3.19 -8.76
C GLU A 69 -13.19 1.82 -8.95
N ARG A 70 -12.42 0.80 -9.37
CA ARG A 70 -12.94 -0.57 -9.54
C ARG A 70 -13.31 -1.22 -8.22
N LEU A 71 -12.68 -0.84 -7.12
CA LEU A 71 -12.97 -1.37 -5.78
C LEU A 71 -14.18 -0.69 -5.12
N VAL A 72 -14.64 0.46 -5.64
CA VAL A 72 -15.82 1.18 -5.13
C VAL A 72 -17.07 0.33 -5.15
N GLU A 73 -17.26 -0.50 -6.19
CA GLU A 73 -18.41 -1.41 -6.29
C GLU A 73 -18.46 -2.40 -5.11
N ARG A 74 -17.31 -2.73 -4.53
CA ARG A 74 -17.20 -3.72 -3.45
C ARG A 74 -17.21 -3.09 -2.06
N TRP A 75 -16.47 -2.01 -1.86
CA TRP A 75 -16.24 -1.44 -0.51
C TRP A 75 -16.67 0.03 -0.38
N GLY A 76 -17.28 0.61 -1.42
CA GLY A 76 -17.66 2.02 -1.45
C GLY A 76 -16.47 2.96 -1.69
N ALA A 77 -16.70 4.26 -1.53
CA ALA A 77 -15.66 5.26 -1.74
C ALA A 77 -14.52 5.11 -0.71
N PRO A 78 -13.25 5.19 -1.13
CA PRO A 78 -12.12 5.17 -0.20
C PRO A 78 -12.09 6.41 0.68
N GLN A 79 -11.55 6.26 1.88
CA GLN A 79 -11.01 7.36 2.66
C GLN A 79 -9.55 7.57 2.26
N VAL A 80 -9.17 8.78 1.87
CA VAL A 80 -7.75 9.11 1.62
C VAL A 80 -7.14 9.56 2.94
N ILE A 81 -6.12 8.85 3.40
CA ILE A 81 -5.41 9.18 4.66
C ILE A 81 -3.93 9.42 4.39
N SER A 82 -3.38 10.50 4.94
CA SER A 82 -1.94 10.74 4.91
C SER A 82 -1.24 9.91 5.99
N LEU A 83 -0.07 9.36 5.67
CA LEU A 83 0.76 8.64 6.63
C LEU A 83 1.82 9.53 7.30
N ALA A 84 1.91 10.82 6.95
CA ALA A 84 2.89 11.74 7.51
C ALA A 84 2.83 11.83 9.04
N GLY A 85 1.64 11.86 9.64
CA GLY A 85 1.49 11.89 11.10
C GLY A 85 1.86 10.57 11.79
N ALA A 86 1.80 9.43 11.09
CA ALA A 86 2.34 8.17 11.61
C ALA A 86 3.88 8.18 11.55
N PHE A 87 4.44 8.68 10.44
CA PHE A 87 5.88 8.83 10.27
C PHE A 87 6.50 9.74 11.34
N GLU A 88 5.93 10.93 11.58
CA GLU A 88 6.40 11.87 12.59
C GLU A 88 6.42 11.27 14.01
N ARG A 89 5.36 10.55 14.38
CA ARG A 89 5.27 9.87 15.69
C ARG A 89 6.28 8.73 15.81
N SER A 90 6.44 7.93 14.75
CA SER A 90 7.47 6.88 14.70
C SER A 90 8.87 7.46 14.87
N GLN A 91 9.18 8.58 14.19
CA GLN A 91 10.46 9.30 14.36
C GLN A 91 10.62 9.90 15.77
N GLY A 92 9.50 10.22 16.43
CA GLY A 92 9.44 10.61 17.84
C GLY A 92 9.59 9.45 18.84
N GLY A 93 9.71 8.21 18.38
CA GLY A 93 9.87 7.02 19.21
C GLY A 93 8.56 6.38 19.70
N GLU A 94 7.41 6.79 19.16
CA GLU A 94 6.15 6.09 19.39
C GLU A 94 6.16 4.73 18.66
N ASP A 95 5.71 3.69 19.34
CA ASP A 95 5.58 2.35 18.76
C ASP A 95 4.31 2.27 17.90
N ILE A 96 4.48 2.55 16.60
CA ILE A 96 3.41 2.45 15.61
C ILE A 96 3.25 0.97 15.21
N PRO A 97 2.02 0.41 15.18
CA PRO A 97 1.84 -0.98 14.78
C PRO A 97 2.16 -1.19 13.30
N GLU A 98 2.74 -2.34 12.97
CA GLU A 98 2.83 -2.81 11.58
C GLU A 98 1.43 -3.06 11.00
N PRO A 99 1.21 -2.86 9.69
CA PRO A 99 2.19 -2.45 8.68
C PRO A 99 2.41 -0.93 8.61
N TRP A 100 1.74 -0.14 9.45
CA TRP A 100 1.69 1.32 9.33
C TRP A 100 3.02 1.99 9.64
N ALA A 101 3.80 1.44 10.58
CA ALA A 101 5.15 1.89 10.85
C ALA A 101 6.02 1.85 9.59
N SER A 102 6.15 0.68 8.98
CA SER A 102 6.96 0.49 7.77
C SER A 102 6.44 1.34 6.61
N LEU A 103 5.14 1.31 6.33
CA LEU A 103 4.54 2.05 5.21
C LEU A 103 4.76 3.56 5.32
N SER A 104 4.66 4.12 6.52
CA SER A 104 4.79 5.57 6.73
C SER A 104 6.16 6.14 6.32
N ALA A 105 7.19 5.30 6.21
CA ALA A 105 8.52 5.71 5.81
C ALA A 105 8.67 5.94 4.30
N HIS A 106 7.78 5.39 3.46
CA HIS A 106 7.95 5.36 2.01
C HIS A 106 6.64 5.49 1.21
N VAL A 107 5.49 5.63 1.89
CA VAL A 107 4.17 5.84 1.28
C VAL A 107 3.58 7.15 1.85
N PRO A 108 3.30 8.17 1.03
CA PRO A 108 2.81 9.46 1.52
C PRO A 108 1.35 9.41 2.00
N ASP A 109 0.51 8.70 1.28
CA ASP A 109 -0.91 8.52 1.56
C ASP A 109 -1.45 7.20 1.02
N VAL A 110 -2.60 6.78 1.55
CA VAL A 110 -3.30 5.59 1.07
C VAL A 110 -4.79 5.84 0.86
N HIS A 111 -5.35 5.16 -0.13
CA HIS A 111 -6.79 4.96 -0.28
C HIS A 111 -7.21 3.80 0.60
N LEU A 112 -8.06 4.05 1.58
CA LEU A 112 -8.39 3.11 2.66
C LEU A 112 -9.87 2.73 2.66
N TRP A 113 -10.11 1.43 2.82
CA TRP A 113 -11.43 0.83 3.03
C TRP A 113 -11.42 -0.08 4.26
N LYS A 114 -12.62 -0.34 4.79
CA LYS A 114 -12.84 -1.38 5.79
C LYS A 114 -13.83 -2.41 5.26
N SER A 115 -13.41 -3.67 5.17
CA SER A 115 -14.31 -4.77 4.85
C SER A 115 -15.23 -5.03 6.04
N LEU A 116 -16.54 -4.85 5.86
CA LEU A 116 -17.53 -5.16 6.89
C LEU A 116 -17.69 -6.67 7.11
N GLU A 117 -17.33 -7.49 6.11
CA GLU A 117 -17.44 -8.95 6.17
C GLU A 117 -16.32 -9.56 7.02
N THR A 118 -15.08 -9.09 6.82
CA THR A 118 -13.90 -9.66 7.48
C THR A 118 -13.38 -8.81 8.64
N GLY A 119 -13.81 -7.55 8.74
CA GLY A 119 -13.28 -6.57 9.69
C GLY A 119 -11.90 -6.02 9.30
N ARG A 120 -11.27 -6.54 8.24
CA ARG A 120 -9.94 -6.15 7.77
C ARG A 120 -9.95 -4.80 7.06
N TRP A 121 -8.86 -4.07 7.21
CA TRP A 121 -8.54 -2.89 6.43
C TRP A 121 -7.92 -3.27 5.11
N ILE A 122 -8.29 -2.54 4.06
CA ILE A 122 -7.71 -2.65 2.72
C ILE A 122 -7.17 -1.27 2.37
N ALA A 123 -5.90 -1.20 1.96
CA ALA A 123 -5.29 0.05 1.55
C ALA A 123 -4.60 -0.08 0.19
N LEU A 124 -4.63 0.98 -0.62
CA LEU A 124 -3.79 1.14 -1.79
C LEU A 124 -2.87 2.34 -1.61
N GLY A 125 -1.60 2.20 -1.95
CA GLY A 125 -0.62 3.29 -1.86
C GLY A 125 0.44 3.17 -2.95
N VAL A 126 1.02 4.31 -3.32
CA VAL A 126 2.22 4.36 -4.16
C VAL A 126 3.42 4.54 -3.24
N SER A 127 4.37 3.63 -3.35
CA SER A 127 5.56 3.57 -2.54
C SER A 127 6.78 4.00 -3.35
N GLN A 128 7.65 4.79 -2.74
CA GLN A 128 9.03 4.96 -3.20
C GLN A 128 9.95 5.16 -1.99
N TRP A 129 10.98 4.33 -1.89
CA TRP A 129 11.93 4.34 -0.78
C TRP A 129 12.97 5.47 -0.87
N ASP A 130 13.42 5.76 -2.10
CA ASP A 130 14.33 6.85 -2.41
C ASP A 130 14.09 7.27 -3.86
N LYS A 131 14.44 8.51 -4.22
CA LYS A 131 14.24 9.08 -5.56
C LYS A 131 14.85 8.20 -6.68
N GLU A 132 15.92 7.46 -6.38
CA GLU A 132 16.63 6.58 -7.32
C GLU A 132 16.00 5.19 -7.40
N LEU A 133 15.19 4.81 -6.41
CA LEU A 133 14.59 3.48 -6.30
C LEU A 133 13.25 3.38 -7.02
N PRO A 134 12.84 2.16 -7.43
CA PRO A 134 11.57 1.95 -8.12
C PRO A 134 10.35 2.44 -7.35
N PHE A 135 9.35 2.91 -8.08
CA PHE A 135 7.99 3.04 -7.59
C PHE A 135 7.35 1.65 -7.47
N GLN A 136 6.49 1.50 -6.45
CA GLN A 136 5.68 0.30 -6.27
C GLN A 136 4.22 0.68 -6.01
N LEU A 137 3.30 0.07 -6.75
CA LEU A 137 1.87 0.12 -6.42
C LEU A 137 1.59 -1.00 -5.42
N LEU A 138 1.19 -0.63 -4.21
CA LEU A 138 0.98 -1.56 -3.11
C LEU A 138 -0.51 -1.77 -2.85
N ALA A 139 -0.87 -3.01 -2.50
CA ALA A 139 -2.10 -3.33 -1.80
C ALA A 139 -1.80 -3.91 -0.42
N VAL A 140 -2.45 -3.37 0.61
CA VAL A 140 -2.25 -3.76 2.01
C VAL A 140 -3.56 -4.32 2.55
N ILE A 141 -3.50 -5.50 3.16
CA ILE A 141 -4.62 -6.10 3.88
C ILE A 141 -4.16 -6.28 5.33
N THR A 142 -4.86 -5.70 6.29
CA THR A 142 -4.42 -5.77 7.70
C THR A 142 -5.59 -5.77 8.68
N GLU A 143 -5.41 -6.41 9.83
CA GLU A 143 -6.33 -6.29 10.97
C GLU A 143 -6.04 -5.06 11.83
N MET A 144 -4.86 -4.45 11.66
CA MET A 144 -4.43 -3.32 12.46
C MET A 144 -5.07 -2.03 11.96
N ASP A 145 -5.71 -1.31 12.88
CA ASP A 145 -6.22 0.04 12.61
C ASP A 145 -5.05 0.97 12.26
N PRO A 146 -5.16 1.79 11.19
CA PRO A 146 -4.13 2.76 10.82
C PRO A 146 -3.76 3.74 11.94
N ALA A 147 -4.62 3.92 12.95
CA ALA A 147 -4.40 4.84 14.06
C ALA A 147 -3.98 6.26 13.61
N VAL A 148 -4.27 6.61 12.35
CA VAL A 148 -4.08 7.95 11.79
C VAL A 148 -5.21 8.78 12.34
N ARG A 149 -4.88 9.65 13.30
CA ARG A 149 -5.81 10.67 13.76
C ARG A 149 -5.89 11.74 12.67
N ILE A 150 -7.02 11.79 11.98
CA ILE A 150 -7.46 12.92 11.14
C ILE A 150 -7.56 14.21 11.97
#